data_AF-A0A0V1A7G8-F1
#
_entry.id   AF-A0A0V1A7G8-F1
#
_cell.length_a   1.000
_cell.length_b   1.000
_cell.length_c   1.000
_cell.angle_alpha   90.00
_cell.angle_beta   90.00
_cell.angle_gamma   90.00
#
_symmetry.space_group_name_H-M   'P 1'
#
loop_
_entity.id
_entity.type
_entity.pdbx_description
1 polymer ?
#
loop_
_entity_poly.entity_id
_entity_poly.type
_entity_poly.pdbx_seq_one_letter_code
_entity_poly.pdbx_strand_id
1 'polypeptide(L)'
;LNFQTLLQDPNRLYYEPHELQQFENIECEWPLFFCYFILDGFFSNNKSQVQYYRERLEEIVITSENGLKLVPELYAVPSNLVDEEIACPHSQTRVAAGSIPFLWAQSLYVLTCLIEEGFIQAAELDPLNRRLSTEKRPDTVVQVVVLAEDEEMKEKLAAQGIEVELLKNVEPFIVQPAHVLGRLFSQLGRSTKMKLSGRMSTDVGLLSTSKMYNVQDRILVFTPQFLDWQRFYLTHDVNILIDTMKAELFYVKTSWNVPGRPLVVMVFSNVMISNVSDDGKKVPLGMIGALKKMKSGYISGTRKILGKISDFVTTSCIIKLHYLTDDESNIDPKVSELLKSVLCSRRTESGGILRRSNKVKHSIGLQGEERSRKYSFVRGISQRHKSIMLDPSEVALMRDRRDSFVSSSSTGRKSSTNTDEEATPCSSPPVPLLSPTSPLLLRTSASGNRLNLLDNANNKYGTKDLNEVDCKDLVEMLLDTEILEEQADIVQYLWLKQGSNWDTKLGGRAEVTVRKLVEELYQKACHQRLWWLVRHTAGLLNKVTESLTNVSILPSEKKI
;
A
#
# COMPACT_ATOMS: atom_id res chain seq x y z
N LEU A 1 0.97 35.79 29.29
CA LEU A 1 0.70 36.06 30.72
C LEU A 1 0.66 37.55 31.01
N ASN A 2 1.48 38.38 30.33
CA ASN A 2 1.54 39.83 30.55
C ASN A 2 0.70 40.63 29.53
N PHE A 3 -0.61 40.40 29.50
CA PHE A 3 -1.53 41.14 28.63
C PHE A 3 -2.07 42.37 29.37
N GLN A 4 -2.06 43.55 28.73
CA GLN A 4 -2.59 44.83 29.25
C GLN A 4 -1.83 45.54 30.39
N THR A 5 -0.61 45.13 30.71
CA THR A 5 0.30 45.96 31.53
C THR A 5 0.80 47.16 30.71
N LEU A 6 0.85 48.37 31.31
CA LEU A 6 1.18 49.66 30.66
C LEU A 6 2.44 49.67 29.75
N LEU A 7 3.37 48.74 29.97
CA LEU A 7 4.62 48.59 29.23
C LEU A 7 4.50 47.75 27.94
N GLN A 8 3.33 47.21 27.62
CA GLN A 8 3.12 46.36 26.45
C GLN A 8 2.75 47.17 25.20
N ASP A 9 3.51 47.00 24.12
CA ASP A 9 3.11 47.44 22.77
C ASP A 9 2.07 46.46 22.19
N PRO A 10 0.81 46.89 21.95
CA PRO A 10 -0.26 46.01 21.47
C PRO A 10 -0.03 45.47 20.05
N ASN A 11 0.92 46.04 19.29
CA ASN A 11 1.19 45.62 17.91
C ASN A 11 2.30 44.56 17.79
N ARG A 12 2.98 44.21 18.88
CA ARG A 12 4.13 43.30 18.87
C ARG A 12 3.74 41.89 19.30
N LEU A 13 4.16 40.90 18.51
CA LEU A 13 3.77 39.48 18.70
C LEU A 13 4.63 38.73 19.74
N TYR A 14 5.82 39.26 20.06
CA TYR A 14 6.76 38.65 21.00
C TYR A 14 7.47 39.72 21.84
N TYR A 15 7.86 39.35 23.05
CA TYR A 15 8.62 40.19 23.97
C TYR A 15 10.11 39.90 23.85
N GLU A 16 10.94 40.92 24.02
CA GLU A 16 12.37 40.71 24.19
C GLU A 16 12.70 40.25 25.63
N PRO A 17 13.79 39.49 25.84
CA PRO A 17 14.16 38.99 27.17
C PRO A 17 14.27 40.07 28.26
N HIS A 18 14.69 41.28 27.88
CA HIS A 18 14.82 42.42 28.80
C HIS A 18 13.48 43.09 29.13
N GLU A 19 12.47 42.99 28.26
CA GLU A 19 11.11 43.48 28.55
C GLU A 19 10.43 42.56 29.58
N LEU A 20 10.69 41.25 29.52
CA LEU A 20 10.16 40.29 30.50
C LEU A 20 10.59 40.60 31.94
N GLN A 21 11.82 41.10 32.15
CA GLN A 21 12.29 41.54 33.47
C GLN A 21 11.51 42.74 34.02
N GLN A 22 10.97 43.60 33.15
CA GLN A 22 10.18 44.76 33.58
C GLN A 22 8.77 44.37 34.04
N PHE A 23 8.31 43.16 33.70
CA PHE A 23 7.02 42.64 34.12
C PHE A 23 7.08 41.76 35.35
N GLU A 24 8.28 41.51 35.90
CA GLU A 24 8.46 40.68 37.09
C GLU A 24 7.67 41.30 38.26
N ASN A 25 6.82 40.48 38.89
CA ASN A 25 5.94 40.85 40.02
C ASN A 25 4.74 41.76 39.68
N ILE A 26 4.57 42.24 38.46
CA ILE A 26 3.38 43.00 38.00
C ILE A 26 2.49 42.20 37.04
N GLU A 27 2.67 40.88 37.02
CA GLU A 27 1.96 39.99 36.11
C GLU A 27 0.44 39.97 36.37
N CYS A 28 -0.31 39.81 35.29
CA CYS A 28 -1.76 39.64 35.36
C CYS A 28 -2.11 38.24 35.86
N GLU A 29 -3.12 38.15 36.72
CA GLU A 29 -3.63 36.89 37.23
C GLU A 29 -4.79 36.42 36.37
N TRP A 30 -4.80 35.13 36.00
CA TRP A 30 -5.79 34.57 35.07
C TRP A 30 -6.66 33.54 35.81
N PRO A 31 -7.94 33.86 36.12
CA PRO A 31 -8.87 32.93 36.77
C PRO A 31 -9.08 31.63 35.99
N LEU A 32 -8.82 31.67 34.67
CA LEU A 32 -8.77 30.52 33.78
C LEU A 32 -7.96 29.34 34.35
N PHE A 33 -6.82 29.60 35.01
CA PHE A 33 -5.96 28.54 35.56
C PHE A 33 -6.61 27.81 36.73
N PHE A 34 -7.43 28.48 37.55
CA PHE A 34 -8.18 27.78 38.59
C PHE A 34 -9.19 26.80 38.00
N CYS A 35 -9.84 27.16 36.89
CA CYS A 35 -10.70 26.22 36.18
C CYS A 35 -9.91 24.99 35.70
N TYR A 36 -8.70 25.18 35.17
CA TYR A 36 -7.83 24.06 34.79
C TYR A 36 -7.41 23.19 35.99
N PHE A 37 -7.02 23.79 37.12
CA PHE A 37 -6.62 23.01 38.30
C PHE A 37 -7.79 22.23 38.92
N ILE A 38 -9.01 22.76 38.83
CA ILE A 38 -10.22 22.02 39.22
C ILE A 38 -10.43 20.82 38.29
N LEU A 39 -10.33 21.02 36.97
CA LEU A 39 -10.45 19.92 36.00
C LEU A 39 -9.38 18.85 36.21
N ASP A 40 -8.13 19.26 36.40
CA ASP A 40 -7.02 18.35 36.73
C ASP A 40 -7.31 17.55 38.01
N GLY A 41 -7.84 18.21 39.04
CA GLY A 41 -8.29 17.55 40.27
C GLY A 41 -9.36 16.48 40.02
N PHE A 42 -10.33 16.74 39.13
CA PHE A 42 -11.32 15.72 38.72
C PHE A 42 -10.67 14.55 37.97
N PHE A 43 -9.74 14.81 37.05
CA PHE A 43 -9.06 13.76 36.29
C PHE A 43 -8.10 12.90 37.14
N SER A 44 -7.47 13.51 38.16
CA SER A 44 -6.56 12.86 39.11
C SER A 44 -7.29 12.28 40.33
N ASN A 45 -8.62 12.41 40.40
CA ASN A 45 -9.46 12.00 41.52
C ASN A 45 -9.05 12.61 42.88
N ASN A 46 -8.49 13.82 42.86
CA ASN A 46 -8.03 14.56 44.03
C ASN A 46 -9.08 15.58 44.50
N LYS A 47 -10.01 15.13 45.36
CA LYS A 47 -11.11 15.96 45.85
C LYS A 47 -10.66 17.17 46.67
N SER A 48 -9.55 17.07 47.40
CA SER A 48 -9.03 18.17 48.21
C SER A 48 -8.56 19.33 47.34
N GLN A 49 -7.91 19.04 46.21
CA GLN A 49 -7.48 20.02 45.23
C GLN A 49 -8.68 20.74 44.59
N VAL A 50 -9.71 19.97 44.20
CA VAL A 50 -10.95 20.52 43.63
C VAL A 50 -11.60 21.51 44.59
N GLN A 51 -11.75 21.13 45.86
CA GLN A 51 -12.36 22.00 46.87
C GLN A 51 -11.57 23.29 47.08
N TYR A 52 -10.25 23.17 47.24
CA TYR A 52 -9.36 24.31 47.46
C TYR A 52 -9.45 25.36 46.34
N TYR A 53 -9.33 24.91 45.08
CA TYR A 53 -9.39 25.83 43.95
C TYR A 53 -10.80 26.34 43.65
N ARG A 54 -11.84 25.59 44.04
CA ARG A 54 -13.21 26.08 43.95
C ARG A 54 -13.45 27.25 44.90
N GLU A 55 -13.08 27.11 46.17
CA GLU A 55 -13.24 28.19 47.16
C GLU A 55 -12.54 29.48 46.68
N ARG A 56 -11.30 29.35 46.18
CA ARG A 56 -10.56 30.48 45.58
C ARG A 56 -11.26 31.06 44.36
N LEU A 57 -11.84 30.24 43.50
CA LEU A 57 -12.52 30.70 42.30
C LEU A 57 -13.81 31.45 42.66
N GLU A 58 -14.55 31.01 43.67
CA GLU A 58 -15.76 31.70 44.15
C GLU A 58 -15.47 33.09 44.71
N GLU A 59 -14.31 33.30 45.35
CA GLU A 59 -13.85 34.62 45.81
C GLU A 59 -13.62 35.60 44.64
N ILE A 60 -13.30 35.09 43.46
CA ILE A 60 -12.79 35.85 42.31
C ILE A 60 -13.85 36.01 41.20
N VAL A 61 -14.94 35.26 41.26
CA VAL A 61 -16.03 35.33 40.28
C VAL A 61 -16.92 36.54 40.54
N ILE A 62 -17.24 37.29 39.48
CA ILE A 62 -18.08 38.48 39.56
C ILE A 62 -19.55 38.05 39.43
N THR A 63 -20.40 38.52 40.34
CA THR A 63 -21.84 38.26 40.25
C THR A 63 -22.51 39.39 39.47
N SER A 64 -23.16 39.05 38.35
CA SER A 64 -23.97 39.98 37.54
C SER A 64 -25.24 40.39 38.28
N GLU A 65 -25.87 41.49 37.86
CA GLU A 65 -27.16 41.98 38.38
C GLU A 65 -28.26 40.91 38.37
N ASN A 66 -28.17 39.97 37.42
CA ASN A 66 -29.11 38.85 37.28
C ASN A 66 -28.75 37.62 38.14
N GLY A 67 -27.77 37.73 39.04
CA GLY A 67 -27.28 36.64 39.89
C GLY A 67 -26.37 35.62 39.18
N LEU A 68 -25.97 35.89 37.93
CA LEU A 68 -25.08 35.01 37.17
C LEU A 68 -23.61 35.21 37.59
N LYS A 69 -22.94 34.10 37.85
CA LYS A 69 -21.49 34.03 38.12
C LYS A 69 -20.69 34.17 36.81
N LEU A 70 -19.95 35.26 36.67
CA LEU A 70 -19.14 35.61 35.50
C LEU A 70 -17.64 35.54 35.82
N VAL A 71 -16.90 34.79 34.99
CA VAL A 71 -15.44 34.69 35.08
C VAL A 71 -14.80 35.76 34.18
N PRO A 72 -14.04 36.72 34.72
CA PRO A 72 -13.32 37.71 33.90
C PRO A 72 -12.10 37.09 33.21
N GLU A 73 -11.60 37.76 32.19
CA GLU A 73 -10.41 37.32 31.43
C GLU A 73 -9.16 37.31 32.30
N LEU A 74 -8.90 38.41 33.00
CA LEU A 74 -7.74 38.58 33.85
C LEU A 74 -7.97 39.62 34.96
N TYR A 75 -7.10 39.58 35.95
CA TYR A 75 -6.98 40.56 37.03
C TYR A 75 -5.64 41.28 36.89
N ALA A 76 -5.68 42.60 36.74
CA ALA A 76 -4.51 43.44 36.52
C ALA A 76 -4.39 44.52 37.61
N VAL A 77 -3.15 44.96 37.86
CA VAL A 77 -2.90 46.11 38.74
C VAL A 77 -3.37 47.38 38.03
N PRO A 78 -4.16 48.26 38.68
CA PRO A 78 -4.57 49.53 38.09
C PRO A 78 -3.38 50.37 37.62
N SER A 79 -3.53 51.06 36.48
CA SER A 79 -2.46 51.85 35.85
C SER A 79 -1.78 52.85 36.79
N ASN A 80 -2.53 53.39 37.75
CA ASN A 80 -2.06 54.45 38.64
C ASN A 80 -1.26 53.92 39.83
N LEU A 81 -1.25 52.59 40.05
CA LEU A 81 -0.65 51.94 41.22
C LEU A 81 0.48 50.99 40.83
N VAL A 82 0.88 50.98 39.55
CA VAL A 82 1.95 50.09 39.05
C VAL A 82 3.29 50.41 39.69
N ASP A 83 3.64 51.70 39.82
CA ASP A 83 4.90 52.12 40.44
C ASP A 83 4.99 51.70 41.92
N GLU A 84 3.85 51.65 42.61
CA GLU A 84 3.76 51.22 44.02
C GLU A 84 3.90 49.68 44.15
N GLU A 85 3.32 48.91 43.23
CA GLU A 85 3.50 47.44 43.18
C GLU A 85 4.94 47.07 42.83
N ILE A 86 5.62 47.84 41.95
CA ILE A 86 7.04 47.64 41.64
C ILE A 86 7.92 47.90 42.88
N ALA A 87 7.59 48.93 43.68
CA ALA A 87 8.32 49.24 44.90
C ALA A 87 8.10 48.20 46.01
N CYS A 88 6.88 47.65 46.12
CA CYS A 88 6.50 46.63 47.11
C CYS A 88 5.58 45.58 46.45
N PRO A 89 6.14 44.42 46.02
CA PRO A 89 5.36 43.36 45.39
C PRO A 89 4.17 42.88 46.24
N HIS A 90 3.03 42.61 45.59
CA HIS A 90 1.78 42.16 46.21
C HIS A 90 1.16 43.14 47.21
N SER A 91 1.45 44.43 47.09
CA SER A 91 0.84 45.47 47.94
C SER A 91 -0.51 45.95 47.39
N GLN A 92 -0.69 45.90 46.07
CA GLN A 92 -1.84 46.48 45.39
C GLN A 92 -2.93 45.45 45.07
N THR A 93 -4.19 45.86 45.20
CA THR A 93 -5.34 45.03 44.82
C THR A 93 -5.55 45.05 43.31
N ARG A 94 -5.58 43.86 42.69
CA ARG A 94 -5.82 43.72 41.26
C ARG A 94 -7.32 43.84 40.95
N VAL A 95 -7.65 44.48 39.85
CA VAL A 95 -9.03 44.68 39.38
C VAL A 95 -9.27 43.87 38.12
N ALA A 96 -10.52 43.41 37.95
CA ALA A 96 -10.92 42.68 36.76
C ALA A 96 -10.78 43.55 35.51
N ALA A 97 -10.07 43.05 34.51
CA ALA A 97 -9.85 43.71 33.24
C ALA A 97 -10.07 42.73 32.07
N GLY A 98 -10.13 43.28 30.85
CA GLY A 98 -10.45 42.52 29.65
C GLY A 98 -11.94 42.18 29.52
N SER A 99 -12.22 41.03 28.89
CA SER A 99 -13.59 40.61 28.58
C SER A 99 -14.31 40.02 29.79
N ILE A 100 -15.54 40.47 30.07
CA ILE A 100 -16.37 39.97 31.16
C ILE A 100 -17.79 39.67 30.62
N PRO A 101 -18.20 38.39 30.49
CA PRO A 101 -17.43 37.18 30.76
C PRO A 101 -16.39 36.89 29.68
N PHE A 102 -15.28 36.27 30.09
CA PHE A 102 -14.35 35.67 29.14
C PHE A 102 -14.87 34.29 28.73
N LEU A 103 -15.37 34.16 27.50
CA LEU A 103 -16.09 32.97 27.04
C LEU A 103 -15.31 31.66 27.25
N TRP A 104 -13.98 31.67 27.08
CA TRP A 104 -13.17 30.48 27.31
C TRP A 104 -13.16 30.07 28.79
N ALA A 105 -12.84 30.98 29.71
CA ALA A 105 -12.88 30.68 31.14
C ALA A 105 -14.30 30.36 31.62
N GLN A 106 -15.31 31.06 31.11
CA GLN A 106 -16.71 30.81 31.42
C GLN A 106 -17.13 29.40 30.98
N SER A 107 -16.71 28.95 29.79
CA SER A 107 -17.02 27.60 29.31
C SER A 107 -16.40 26.51 30.19
N LEU A 108 -15.17 26.72 30.66
CA LEU A 108 -14.50 25.78 31.57
C LEU A 108 -15.12 25.80 32.96
N TYR A 109 -15.55 26.96 33.44
CA TYR A 109 -16.29 27.08 34.70
C TYR A 109 -17.63 26.32 34.65
N VAL A 110 -18.40 26.46 33.57
CA VAL A 110 -19.64 25.66 33.40
C VAL A 110 -19.31 24.17 33.36
N LEU A 111 -18.23 23.79 32.68
CA LEU A 111 -17.80 22.40 32.57
C LEU A 111 -17.39 21.81 33.93
N THR A 112 -16.68 22.56 34.79
CA THR A 112 -16.35 22.09 36.15
C THR A 112 -17.59 21.92 37.02
N CYS A 113 -18.59 22.81 36.91
CA CYS A 113 -19.88 22.66 37.59
C CYS A 113 -20.62 21.39 37.13
N LEU A 114 -20.69 21.14 35.83
CA LEU A 114 -21.38 19.95 35.28
C LEU A 114 -20.72 18.62 35.71
N ILE A 115 -19.39 18.59 35.82
CA ILE A 115 -18.68 17.40 36.33
C ILE A 115 -19.00 17.18 37.81
N GLU A 116 -18.97 18.23 38.62
CA GLU A 116 -19.25 18.13 40.05
C GLU A 116 -20.66 17.63 40.33
N GLU A 117 -21.65 18.20 39.65
CA GLU A 117 -23.05 17.83 39.79
C GLU A 117 -23.35 16.44 39.21
N GLY A 118 -22.38 15.82 38.52
CA GLY A 118 -22.49 14.48 37.97
C GLY A 118 -23.28 14.41 36.65
N PHE A 119 -23.54 15.56 36.01
CA PHE A 119 -24.16 15.61 34.69
C PHE A 119 -23.22 15.15 33.58
N ILE A 120 -21.90 15.30 33.78
CA ILE A 120 -20.86 14.86 32.86
C ILE A 120 -19.83 14.00 33.62
N GLN A 121 -19.43 12.88 33.03
CA GLN A 121 -18.33 12.07 33.57
C GLN A 121 -16.99 12.47 32.95
N ALA A 122 -15.89 12.35 33.71
CA ALA A 122 -14.54 12.62 33.19
C ALA A 122 -14.19 11.76 31.95
N ALA A 123 -14.75 10.55 31.85
CA ALA A 123 -14.59 9.67 30.68
C ALA A 123 -15.28 10.20 29.42
N GLU A 124 -16.30 11.04 29.53
CA GLU A 124 -16.98 11.65 28.38
C GLU A 124 -16.17 12.82 27.80
N LEU A 125 -15.39 13.50 28.65
CA LEU A 125 -14.46 14.57 28.26
C LEU A 125 -13.18 14.03 27.64
N ASP A 126 -12.67 12.90 28.16
CA ASP A 126 -11.52 12.18 27.61
C ASP A 126 -11.89 10.74 27.25
N PRO A 127 -12.67 10.52 26.17
CA PRO A 127 -13.15 9.20 25.78
C PRO A 127 -12.02 8.26 25.33
N LEU A 128 -10.88 8.83 24.95
CA LEU A 128 -9.69 8.09 24.51
C LEU A 128 -8.71 7.83 25.65
N ASN A 129 -9.01 8.31 26.87
CA ASN A 129 -8.12 8.25 28.02
C ASN A 129 -6.68 8.69 27.69
N ARG A 130 -6.55 9.78 26.92
CA ARG A 130 -5.25 10.29 26.47
C ARG A 130 -4.35 10.64 27.65
N ARG A 131 -4.92 11.07 28.78
CA ARG A 131 -4.16 11.35 30.00
C ARG A 131 -3.37 10.14 30.52
N LEU A 132 -3.87 8.93 30.30
CA LEU A 132 -3.22 7.67 30.72
C LEU A 132 -2.18 7.18 29.69
N SER A 133 -1.94 7.93 28.61
CA SER A 133 -0.98 7.53 27.57
C SER A 133 0.48 7.70 28.01
N THR A 134 0.73 8.49 29.06
CA THR A 134 2.05 8.72 29.65
C THR A 134 2.42 7.71 30.74
N GLU A 135 1.46 6.93 31.24
CA GLU A 135 1.73 5.88 32.22
C GLU A 135 2.57 4.76 31.58
N LYS A 136 3.63 4.34 32.28
CA LYS A 136 4.49 3.24 31.83
C LYS A 136 3.68 1.95 31.81
N ARG A 137 3.34 1.50 30.60
CA ARG A 137 2.68 0.21 30.38
C ARG A 137 3.66 -0.95 30.59
N PRO A 138 3.16 -2.14 30.96
CA PRO A 138 4.00 -3.33 31.12
C PRO A 138 4.80 -3.64 29.85
N ASP A 139 5.94 -4.32 30.03
CA ASP A 139 6.86 -4.65 28.93
C ASP A 139 6.10 -5.37 27.80
N THR A 140 6.08 -4.74 26.62
CA THR A 140 5.30 -5.22 25.49
C THR A 140 6.09 -6.31 24.76
N VAL A 141 5.52 -7.50 24.69
CA VAL A 141 6.08 -8.61 23.91
C VAL A 141 5.56 -8.53 22.48
N VAL A 142 6.48 -8.34 21.52
CA VAL A 142 6.13 -8.25 20.10
C VAL A 142 5.99 -9.64 19.50
N GLN A 143 4.83 -9.93 18.94
CA GLN A 143 4.59 -11.19 18.22
C GLN A 143 5.07 -11.01 16.79
N VAL A 144 5.87 -11.96 16.32
CA VAL A 144 6.41 -11.95 14.96
C VAL A 144 5.96 -13.21 14.26
N VAL A 145 5.44 -13.05 13.05
CA VAL A 145 5.14 -14.17 12.15
C VAL A 145 5.97 -14.00 10.90
N VAL A 146 6.60 -15.08 10.47
CA VAL A 146 7.38 -15.13 9.24
C VAL A 146 6.69 -16.11 8.29
N LEU A 147 6.37 -15.64 7.09
CA LEU A 147 5.72 -16.39 6.04
C LEU A 147 6.60 -16.44 4.79
N ALA A 148 6.52 -17.54 4.05
CA ALA A 148 7.14 -17.68 2.74
C ALA A 148 6.09 -17.50 1.63
N GLU A 149 6.43 -16.70 0.61
CA GLU A 149 5.58 -16.54 -0.57
C GLU A 149 5.65 -17.77 -1.49
N ASP A 150 6.86 -18.34 -1.62
CA ASP A 150 7.20 -19.45 -2.52
C ASP A 150 7.69 -20.68 -1.74
N GLU A 151 7.45 -21.88 -2.28
CA GLU A 151 7.91 -23.12 -1.63
C GLU A 151 9.44 -23.21 -1.59
N GLU A 152 10.14 -22.70 -2.61
CA GLU A 152 11.60 -22.61 -2.60
C GLU A 152 12.13 -21.81 -1.41
N MET A 153 11.44 -20.71 -1.06
CA MET A 153 11.84 -19.87 0.06
C MET A 153 11.60 -20.57 1.40
N LYS A 154 10.49 -21.30 1.51
CA LYS A 154 10.20 -22.13 2.69
C LYS A 154 11.25 -23.22 2.88
N GLU A 155 11.64 -23.93 1.82
CA GLU A 155 12.70 -24.94 1.87
C GLU A 155 14.04 -24.34 2.30
N LYS A 156 14.41 -23.18 1.72
CA LYS A 156 15.64 -22.46 2.08
C LYS A 156 15.68 -22.03 3.55
N LEU A 157 14.55 -21.59 4.12
CA LEU A 157 14.44 -21.24 5.54
C LEU A 157 14.41 -22.48 6.45
N ALA A 158 13.71 -23.53 6.03
CA ALA A 158 13.65 -24.80 6.75
C ALA A 158 15.04 -25.45 6.87
N ALA A 159 15.85 -25.40 5.80
CA ALA A 159 17.25 -25.85 5.81
C ALA A 159 18.12 -25.12 6.84
N GLN A 160 17.71 -23.93 7.28
CA GLN A 160 18.39 -23.14 8.32
C GLN A 160 17.78 -23.32 9.72
N GLY A 161 16.82 -24.24 9.88
CA GLY A 161 16.12 -24.54 11.13
C GLY A 161 15.03 -23.53 11.51
N ILE A 162 14.50 -22.79 10.52
CA ILE A 162 13.40 -21.84 10.70
C ILE A 162 12.16 -22.39 10.00
N GLU A 163 11.19 -22.84 10.77
CA GLU A 163 9.92 -23.34 10.26
C GLU A 163 9.00 -22.16 9.93
N VAL A 164 8.51 -22.11 8.69
CA VAL A 164 7.63 -21.05 8.20
C VAL A 164 6.46 -21.64 7.42
N GLU A 165 5.33 -20.94 7.46
CA GLU A 165 4.14 -21.32 6.69
C GLU A 165 4.15 -20.62 5.33
N LEU A 166 3.57 -21.30 4.33
CA LEU A 166 3.37 -20.69 3.02
C LEU A 166 2.22 -19.70 3.12
N LEU A 167 2.35 -18.53 2.48
CA LEU A 167 1.32 -17.48 2.45
C LEU A 167 -0.05 -18.04 2.00
N LYS A 168 -0.04 -19.03 1.12
CA LYS A 168 -1.23 -19.71 0.60
C LYS A 168 -1.94 -20.60 1.63
N ASN A 169 -1.27 -21.03 2.69
CA ASN A 169 -1.81 -22.02 3.63
C ASN A 169 -2.32 -21.39 4.94
N VAL A 170 -2.34 -20.06 5.03
CA VAL A 170 -2.66 -19.32 6.26
C VAL A 170 -4.17 -19.04 6.40
N GLU A 171 -5.03 -19.89 5.87
CA GLU A 171 -6.49 -19.73 6.03
C GLU A 171 -6.89 -19.95 7.50
N PRO A 172 -7.84 -19.18 8.07
CA PRO A 172 -8.76 -18.22 7.44
C PRO A 172 -8.23 -16.77 7.32
N PHE A 173 -6.95 -16.52 7.61
CA PHE A 173 -6.38 -15.17 7.64
C PHE A 173 -6.01 -14.68 6.24
N ILE A 174 -6.33 -13.42 5.96
CA ILE A 174 -6.00 -12.79 4.68
C ILE A 174 -4.86 -11.80 4.92
N VAL A 175 -3.67 -12.15 4.42
CA VAL A 175 -2.49 -11.29 4.54
C VAL A 175 -2.41 -10.35 3.34
N GLN A 176 -2.28 -9.04 3.61
CA GLN A 176 -2.23 -8.00 2.57
C GLN A 176 -1.11 -6.98 2.84
N PRO A 177 -0.62 -6.25 1.84
CA PRO A 177 0.34 -5.17 2.06
C PRO A 177 -0.22 -3.95 2.80
N ALA A 178 0.64 -3.19 3.49
CA ALA A 178 0.28 -1.95 4.21
C ALA A 178 -0.53 -0.95 3.38
N HIS A 179 -0.22 -0.80 2.10
CA HIS A 179 -0.91 0.17 1.24
C HIS A 179 -2.40 -0.17 1.03
N VAL A 180 -2.79 -1.44 1.17
CA VAL A 180 -4.20 -1.86 1.12
C VAL A 180 -4.94 -1.29 2.31
N LEU A 181 -4.39 -1.44 3.52
CA LEU A 181 -4.94 -0.86 4.75
C LEU A 181 -5.09 0.67 4.63
N GLY A 182 -4.14 1.33 3.97
CA GLY A 182 -4.20 2.76 3.66
C GLY A 182 -5.41 3.18 2.85
N ARG A 183 -5.75 2.40 1.82
CA ARG A 183 -6.96 2.59 1.03
C ARG A 183 -8.23 2.26 1.80
N LEU A 184 -8.17 1.30 2.73
CA LEU A 184 -9.30 1.02 3.62
C LEU A 184 -9.54 2.19 4.59
N PHE A 185 -8.48 2.78 5.12
CA PHE A 185 -8.59 3.94 6.01
C PHE A 185 -9.00 5.23 5.31
N SER A 186 -8.79 5.38 4.00
CA SER A 186 -9.26 6.58 3.29
C SER A 186 -10.78 6.73 3.30
N GLN A 187 -11.51 5.62 3.43
CA GLN A 187 -12.97 5.62 3.54
C GLN A 187 -13.46 6.06 4.91
N LEU A 188 -12.59 6.08 5.93
CA LEU A 188 -12.97 6.53 7.26
C LEU A 188 -13.38 8.02 7.22
N GLY A 189 -14.57 8.32 7.70
CA GLY A 189 -15.13 9.68 7.72
C GLY A 189 -15.69 10.17 6.39
N ARG A 190 -15.72 9.32 5.34
CA ARG A 190 -16.34 9.67 4.07
C ARG A 190 -17.87 9.69 4.23
N SER A 191 -18.51 10.75 3.74
CA SER A 191 -19.96 10.90 3.76
C SER A 191 -20.41 11.63 2.51
N THR A 192 -21.13 10.91 1.64
CA THR A 192 -21.67 11.48 0.40
C THR A 192 -22.69 12.58 0.69
N LYS A 193 -23.54 12.37 1.71
CA LYS A 193 -24.56 13.34 2.16
C LYS A 193 -23.96 14.65 2.66
N MET A 194 -22.85 14.60 3.40
CA MET A 194 -22.17 15.79 3.94
C MET A 194 -21.04 16.30 3.04
N LYS A 195 -20.86 15.72 1.83
CA LYS A 195 -19.75 16.02 0.91
C LYS A 195 -18.36 15.87 1.54
N LEU A 196 -18.21 14.97 2.53
CA LEU A 196 -16.93 14.67 3.16
C LEU A 196 -16.21 13.59 2.36
N SER A 197 -14.99 13.88 1.93
CA SER A 197 -14.16 12.98 1.12
C SER A 197 -13.55 11.83 1.91
N GLY A 198 -13.51 11.94 3.25
CA GLY A 198 -12.87 11.00 4.16
C GLY A 198 -11.42 11.36 4.48
N ARG A 199 -10.65 10.40 4.99
CA ARG A 199 -9.25 10.59 5.33
C ARG A 199 -8.40 10.77 4.08
N MET A 200 -7.68 11.90 4.00
CA MET A 200 -6.81 12.23 2.85
C MET A 200 -5.54 11.37 2.78
N SER A 201 -4.94 11.05 3.94
CA SER A 201 -3.71 10.26 3.98
C SER A 201 -4.00 8.77 3.80
N THR A 202 -3.38 8.18 2.78
CA THR A 202 -3.37 6.73 2.55
C THR A 202 -2.18 6.03 3.20
N ASP A 203 -1.30 6.77 3.87
CA ASP A 203 -0.14 6.19 4.51
C ASP A 203 -0.49 5.62 5.88
N VAL A 204 0.09 4.46 6.16
CA VAL A 204 -0.20 3.67 7.34
C VAL A 204 1.10 3.23 7.97
N GLY A 205 1.34 3.69 9.21
CA GLY A 205 2.52 3.33 9.97
C GLY A 205 2.45 1.92 10.58
N LEU A 206 3.60 1.45 11.06
CA LEU A 206 3.78 0.11 11.62
C LEU A 206 2.83 -0.24 12.77
N LEU A 207 2.50 0.72 13.64
CA LEU A 207 1.56 0.47 14.74
C LEU A 207 0.17 0.09 14.22
N SER A 208 -0.20 0.55 13.03
CA SER A 208 -1.49 0.22 12.43
C SER A 208 -1.44 -1.12 11.70
N THR A 209 -0.35 -1.44 11.00
CA THR A 209 -0.20 -2.77 10.37
C THR A 209 0.03 -3.88 11.40
N SER A 210 0.53 -3.55 12.59
CA SER A 210 0.77 -4.51 13.69
C SER A 210 -0.49 -4.98 14.42
N LYS A 211 -1.67 -4.82 13.81
CA LYS A 211 -2.98 -5.17 14.35
C LYS A 211 -3.70 -6.13 13.40
N MET A 212 -4.57 -6.96 13.96
CA MET A 212 -5.53 -7.74 13.18
C MET A 212 -6.80 -6.91 12.94
N TYR A 213 -7.40 -7.03 11.76
CA TYR A 213 -8.62 -6.32 11.41
C TYR A 213 -9.74 -7.27 11.05
N ASN A 214 -10.88 -7.17 11.72
CA ASN A 214 -12.08 -7.91 11.34
C ASN A 214 -12.91 -7.08 10.35
N VAL A 215 -13.10 -7.63 9.14
CA VAL A 215 -13.91 -7.06 8.06
C VAL A 215 -14.79 -8.17 7.48
N GLN A 216 -16.12 -7.97 7.49
CA GLN A 216 -17.10 -8.94 6.96
C GLN A 216 -16.86 -10.37 7.45
N ASP A 217 -16.61 -10.53 8.76
CA ASP A 217 -16.35 -11.82 9.42
C ASP A 217 -15.06 -12.53 8.97
N ARG A 218 -14.11 -11.77 8.41
CA ARG A 218 -12.77 -12.25 8.05
C ARG A 218 -11.70 -11.42 8.74
N ILE A 219 -10.62 -12.10 9.12
CA ILE A 219 -9.47 -11.47 9.76
C ILE A 219 -8.43 -11.13 8.69
N LEU A 220 -8.24 -9.85 8.47
CA LEU A 220 -7.18 -9.28 7.66
C LEU A 220 -5.96 -8.96 8.53
N VAL A 221 -4.79 -9.29 8.02
CA VAL A 221 -3.51 -8.98 8.66
C VAL A 221 -2.62 -8.29 7.63
N PHE A 222 -1.84 -7.31 8.04
CA PHE A 222 -1.09 -6.47 7.11
C PHE A 222 0.42 -6.61 7.29
N THR A 223 1.14 -6.74 6.17
CA THR A 223 2.61 -6.68 6.19
C THR A 223 3.06 -5.22 6.39
N PRO A 224 4.14 -4.97 7.14
CA PRO A 224 4.74 -3.64 7.29
C PRO A 224 5.11 -2.97 5.96
N GLN A 225 5.07 -1.64 5.96
CA GLN A 225 5.41 -0.83 4.79
C GLN A 225 6.85 -1.03 4.30
N PHE A 226 7.81 -1.26 5.21
CA PHE A 226 9.21 -1.53 4.84
C PHE A 226 9.41 -2.91 4.18
N LEU A 227 8.38 -3.75 4.11
CA LEU A 227 8.39 -5.00 3.33
C LEU A 227 7.59 -4.85 2.02
N ASP A 228 7.18 -3.63 1.64
CA ASP A 228 6.51 -3.36 0.37
C ASP A 228 7.54 -3.05 -0.74
N TRP A 229 8.01 -4.10 -1.39
CA TRP A 229 9.01 -4.04 -2.46
C TRP A 229 8.55 -3.29 -3.72
N GLN A 230 7.22 -3.14 -3.90
CA GLN A 230 6.69 -2.39 -5.04
C GLN A 230 6.86 -0.88 -4.86
N ARG A 231 7.04 -0.41 -3.62
CA ARG A 231 7.13 1.02 -3.29
C ARG A 231 8.52 1.44 -2.83
N PHE A 232 9.28 0.57 -2.17
CA PHE A 232 10.57 0.93 -1.57
C PHE A 232 11.73 0.19 -2.22
N TYR A 233 12.58 0.91 -2.94
CA TYR A 233 13.78 0.33 -3.55
C TYR A 233 14.87 0.00 -2.52
N LEU A 234 14.98 0.74 -1.42
CA LEU A 234 15.99 0.54 -0.38
C LEU A 234 15.92 -0.84 0.29
N THR A 235 14.77 -1.52 0.21
CA THR A 235 14.57 -2.85 0.78
C THR A 235 15.27 -3.95 -0.03
N HIS A 236 15.79 -3.63 -1.23
CA HIS A 236 16.61 -4.57 -2.01
C HIS A 236 17.95 -4.87 -1.35
N ASP A 237 18.47 -3.96 -0.52
CA ASP A 237 19.62 -4.25 0.32
C ASP A 237 19.16 -4.96 1.61
N VAL A 238 19.57 -6.21 1.74
CA VAL A 238 19.22 -7.06 2.88
C VAL A 238 19.79 -6.52 4.19
N ASN A 239 20.94 -5.83 4.18
CA ASN A 239 21.52 -5.25 5.40
C ASN A 239 20.67 -4.08 5.90
N ILE A 240 20.28 -3.18 5.00
CA ILE A 240 19.37 -2.06 5.32
C ILE A 240 18.02 -2.60 5.79
N LEU A 241 17.51 -3.64 5.14
CA LEU A 241 16.26 -4.29 5.54
C LEU A 241 16.34 -4.86 6.96
N ILE A 242 17.44 -5.54 7.31
CA ILE A 242 17.65 -6.10 8.65
C ILE A 242 17.71 -4.99 9.71
N ASP A 243 18.42 -3.90 9.44
CA ASP A 243 18.55 -2.81 10.41
C ASP A 243 17.24 -2.02 10.55
N THR A 244 16.53 -1.80 9.45
CA THR A 244 15.17 -1.24 9.46
C THR A 244 14.24 -2.14 10.27
N MET A 245 14.25 -3.45 10.02
CA MET A 245 13.44 -4.42 10.77
C MET A 245 13.74 -4.40 12.28
N LYS A 246 15.01 -4.27 12.69
CA LYS A 246 15.39 -4.14 14.11
C LYS A 246 14.83 -2.83 14.71
N ALA A 247 15.02 -1.72 14.03
CA ALA A 247 14.58 -0.39 14.48
C ALA A 247 13.04 -0.33 14.60
N GLU A 248 12.34 -0.85 13.61
CA GLU A 248 10.89 -0.90 13.55
C GLU A 248 10.28 -1.78 14.66
N LEU A 249 10.86 -2.95 14.92
CA LEU A 249 10.41 -3.78 16.04
C LEU A 249 10.68 -3.14 17.41
N PHE A 250 11.79 -2.39 17.54
CA PHE A 250 12.05 -1.59 18.73
C PHE A 250 11.05 -0.46 18.88
N TYR A 251 10.71 0.23 17.79
CA TYR A 251 9.69 1.27 17.76
C TYR A 251 8.31 0.76 18.19
N VAL A 252 7.91 -0.43 17.73
CA VAL A 252 6.66 -1.07 18.19
C VAL A 252 6.72 -1.30 19.69
N LYS A 253 7.81 -1.87 20.21
CA LYS A 253 7.95 -2.10 21.66
C LYS A 253 7.76 -0.82 22.48
N THR A 254 8.40 0.28 22.07
CA THR A 254 8.40 1.54 22.83
C THR A 254 7.10 2.32 22.69
N SER A 255 6.43 2.20 21.55
CA SER A 255 5.31 3.07 21.18
C SER A 255 3.95 2.37 21.26
N TRP A 256 3.91 1.09 21.58
CA TRP A 256 2.66 0.33 21.66
C TRP A 256 1.82 0.76 22.86
N ASN A 257 0.67 1.37 22.58
CA ASN A 257 -0.27 1.88 23.57
C ASN A 257 -1.71 1.37 23.35
N VAL A 258 -1.87 0.21 22.73
CA VAL A 258 -3.18 -0.39 22.44
C VAL A 258 -3.32 -1.69 23.24
N PRO A 259 -4.52 -2.03 23.76
CA PRO A 259 -4.73 -3.32 24.41
C PRO A 259 -4.47 -4.48 23.44
N GLY A 260 -3.95 -5.58 23.97
CA GLY A 260 -3.47 -6.72 23.17
C GLY A 260 -2.01 -6.57 22.74
N ARG A 261 -1.39 -7.66 22.32
CA ARG A 261 -0.01 -7.69 21.85
C ARG A 261 0.07 -7.25 20.37
N PRO A 262 1.15 -6.55 19.97
CA PRO A 262 1.36 -6.21 18.57
C PRO A 262 1.80 -7.43 17.78
N LEU A 263 1.23 -7.62 16.59
CA LEU A 263 1.56 -8.70 15.66
C LEU A 263 2.22 -8.15 14.40
N VAL A 264 3.51 -8.42 14.20
CA VAL A 264 4.25 -8.06 13.00
C VAL A 264 4.37 -9.26 12.07
N VAL A 265 3.72 -9.20 10.91
CA VAL A 265 3.77 -10.25 9.88
C VAL A 265 4.75 -9.89 8.79
N MET A 266 5.74 -10.75 8.55
CA MET A 266 6.77 -10.57 7.54
C MET A 266 6.64 -11.66 6.49
N VAL A 267 6.57 -11.27 5.22
CA VAL A 267 6.51 -12.18 4.09
C VAL A 267 7.81 -12.05 3.32
N PHE A 268 8.45 -13.18 3.02
CA PHE A 268 9.66 -13.23 2.20
C PHE A 268 9.43 -14.08 0.96
N SER A 269 9.90 -13.59 -0.19
CA SER A 269 9.92 -14.32 -1.46
C SER A 269 11.36 -14.71 -1.83
N ASN A 270 11.48 -15.74 -2.66
CA ASN A 270 12.75 -16.16 -3.22
C ASN A 270 13.44 -15.04 -4.04
N VAL A 271 12.65 -14.21 -4.74
CA VAL A 271 13.14 -13.10 -5.58
C VAL A 271 13.92 -12.07 -4.75
N MET A 272 13.54 -11.88 -3.49
CA MET A 272 14.19 -10.95 -2.57
C MET A 272 15.64 -11.35 -2.24
N ILE A 273 15.93 -12.64 -2.31
CA ILE A 273 17.21 -13.23 -1.92
C ILE A 273 18.09 -13.49 -3.13
N SER A 274 17.51 -13.90 -4.25
CA SER A 274 18.25 -14.23 -5.47
C SER A 274 19.04 -13.05 -6.02
N ASN A 275 18.58 -11.82 -5.79
CA ASN A 275 19.23 -10.61 -6.32
C ASN A 275 20.49 -10.19 -5.53
N VAL A 276 20.76 -10.80 -4.37
CA VAL A 276 21.81 -10.36 -3.43
C VAL A 276 22.95 -11.37 -3.30
N SER A 277 22.70 -12.65 -3.57
CA SER A 277 23.72 -13.69 -3.52
C SER A 277 24.24 -14.01 -4.92
N ASP A 278 25.55 -13.84 -5.16
CA ASP A 278 26.25 -14.27 -6.40
C ASP A 278 25.99 -15.74 -6.77
N ASP A 279 25.59 -16.56 -5.80
CA ASP A 279 25.35 -18.01 -5.96
C ASP A 279 23.86 -18.39 -6.03
N GLY A 280 22.92 -17.42 -5.96
CA GLY A 280 21.44 -17.56 -6.12
C GLY A 280 20.69 -18.53 -5.20
N LYS A 281 21.42 -19.38 -4.45
CA LYS A 281 20.90 -20.59 -3.80
C LYS A 281 20.79 -20.45 -2.28
N LYS A 282 21.44 -19.47 -1.66
CA LYS A 282 21.55 -19.36 -0.20
C LYS A 282 20.99 -18.03 0.32
N VAL A 283 20.23 -18.10 1.40
CA VAL A 283 19.76 -16.92 2.14
C VAL A 283 20.96 -16.18 2.74
N PRO A 284 21.04 -14.84 2.67
CA PRO A 284 22.14 -14.09 3.26
C PRO A 284 22.29 -14.38 4.75
N LEU A 285 23.54 -14.58 5.20
CA LEU A 285 23.86 -14.94 6.59
C LEU A 285 23.32 -13.92 7.60
N GLY A 286 23.30 -12.63 7.25
CA GLY A 286 22.73 -11.57 8.09
C GLY A 286 21.24 -11.80 8.38
N MET A 287 20.48 -12.20 7.36
CA MET A 287 19.04 -12.42 7.49
C MET A 287 18.75 -13.69 8.30
N ILE A 288 19.50 -14.77 8.06
CA ILE A 288 19.44 -15.98 8.87
C ILE A 288 19.77 -15.66 10.35
N GLY A 289 20.81 -14.87 10.59
CA GLY A 289 21.21 -14.45 11.93
C GLY A 289 20.12 -13.64 12.63
N ALA A 290 19.46 -12.73 11.91
CA ALA A 290 18.35 -11.96 12.44
C ALA A 290 17.13 -12.84 12.75
N LEU A 291 16.75 -13.75 11.84
CA LEU A 291 15.63 -14.68 12.05
C LEU A 291 15.90 -15.66 13.20
N LYS A 292 17.12 -16.18 13.33
CA LYS A 292 17.51 -17.03 14.47
C LYS A 292 17.45 -16.27 15.80
N LYS A 293 17.88 -15.00 15.82
CA LYS A 293 17.73 -14.12 17.00
C LYS A 293 16.25 -13.82 17.34
N MET A 294 15.39 -13.74 16.32
CA MET A 294 13.95 -13.64 16.56
C MET A 294 13.38 -14.93 17.14
N LYS A 295 13.85 -16.10 16.67
CA LYS A 295 13.49 -17.41 17.24
C LYS A 295 13.97 -17.58 18.69
N SER A 296 15.13 -17.03 19.05
CA SER A 296 15.62 -17.06 20.45
C SER A 296 14.85 -16.14 21.41
N GLY A 297 13.90 -15.34 20.89
CA GLY A 297 12.98 -14.53 21.70
C GLY A 297 13.49 -13.14 22.09
N TYR A 298 14.67 -12.73 21.63
CA TYR A 298 15.22 -11.40 21.91
C TYR A 298 16.10 -10.89 20.77
N ILE A 299 15.80 -9.68 20.30
CA ILE A 299 16.65 -8.99 19.31
C ILE A 299 16.51 -7.47 19.50
N SER A 300 17.65 -6.77 19.51
CA SER A 300 17.74 -5.31 19.66
C SER A 300 16.90 -4.73 20.80
N GLY A 301 17.11 -5.22 22.03
CA GLY A 301 16.41 -4.64 23.19
C GLY A 301 14.95 -5.07 23.33
N THR A 302 14.44 -5.93 22.44
CA THR A 302 13.01 -6.22 22.32
C THR A 302 12.73 -7.70 22.51
N ARG A 303 11.85 -8.02 23.46
CA ARG A 303 11.34 -9.37 23.70
C ARG A 303 10.31 -9.73 22.63
N LYS A 304 10.48 -10.88 21.99
CA LYS A 304 9.67 -11.32 20.86
C LYS A 304 9.23 -12.76 21.00
N ILE A 305 8.11 -13.11 20.38
CA ILE A 305 7.65 -14.49 20.24
C ILE A 305 7.44 -14.73 18.75
N LEU A 306 8.17 -15.71 18.21
CA LEU A 306 7.97 -16.21 16.86
C LEU A 306 6.96 -17.35 16.90
N GLY A 307 5.96 -17.32 16.03
CA GLY A 307 4.91 -18.35 15.99
C GLY A 307 4.04 -18.24 14.74
N LYS A 308 2.92 -18.97 14.72
CA LYS A 308 1.95 -18.94 13.63
C LYS A 308 0.89 -17.86 13.86
N ILE A 309 0.20 -17.44 12.79
CA ILE A 309 -0.89 -16.45 12.93
C ILE A 309 -2.01 -16.99 13.85
N SER A 310 -2.34 -18.28 13.72
CA SER A 310 -3.36 -18.96 14.53
C SER A 310 -3.11 -18.85 16.04
N ASP A 311 -1.85 -18.93 16.44
CA ASP A 311 -1.47 -19.00 17.86
C ASP A 311 -1.63 -17.64 18.55
N PHE A 312 -1.63 -16.56 17.76
CA PHE A 312 -1.64 -15.20 18.27
C PHE A 312 -3.02 -14.55 18.27
N VAL A 313 -4.05 -15.14 17.66
CA VAL A 313 -5.38 -14.53 17.55
C VAL A 313 -5.96 -14.15 18.91
N THR A 314 -5.79 -14.99 19.91
CA THR A 314 -6.34 -14.78 21.28
C THR A 314 -5.62 -13.68 22.06
N THR A 315 -4.39 -13.33 21.68
CA THR A 315 -3.53 -12.40 22.42
C THR A 315 -3.23 -11.12 21.66
N SER A 316 -3.48 -11.09 20.35
CA SER A 316 -3.27 -9.95 19.46
C SER A 316 -4.34 -8.87 19.64
N CYS A 317 -3.99 -7.63 19.30
CA CYS A 317 -4.98 -6.56 19.13
C CYS A 317 -5.83 -6.78 17.87
N ILE A 318 -7.14 -6.97 18.04
CA ILE A 318 -8.12 -7.08 16.95
C ILE A 318 -9.01 -5.83 16.92
N ILE A 319 -9.10 -5.16 15.77
CA ILE A 319 -9.97 -4.01 15.54
C ILE A 319 -11.03 -4.37 14.49
N LYS A 320 -12.28 -3.99 14.70
CA LYS A 320 -13.36 -4.16 13.72
C LYS A 320 -13.53 -2.89 12.88
N LEU A 321 -13.49 -3.00 11.55
CA LEU A 321 -13.71 -1.86 10.64
C LEU A 321 -15.19 -1.79 10.24
N HIS A 322 -16.02 -1.28 11.15
CA HIS A 322 -17.48 -1.23 10.98
C HIS A 322 -17.93 -0.50 9.72
N TYR A 323 -17.27 0.61 9.36
CA TYR A 323 -17.64 1.46 8.23
C TYR A 323 -17.49 0.80 6.84
N LEU A 324 -16.87 -0.38 6.76
CA LEU A 324 -16.75 -1.15 5.51
C LEU A 324 -17.91 -2.15 5.31
N THR A 325 -18.81 -2.27 6.29
CA THR A 325 -19.87 -3.28 6.33
C THR A 325 -21.22 -2.73 5.90
N ASP A 326 -21.46 -1.43 6.10
CA ASP A 326 -22.83 -0.95 6.27
C ASP A 326 -23.49 -0.33 5.03
N ASP A 327 -22.76 0.19 4.03
CA ASP A 327 -23.39 0.77 2.82
C ASP A 327 -22.46 0.78 1.60
N GLU A 328 -22.72 -0.05 0.57
CA GLU A 328 -21.97 0.00 -0.70
C GLU A 328 -22.03 1.39 -1.38
N SER A 329 -23.06 2.20 -1.08
CA SER A 329 -23.24 3.53 -1.68
C SER A 329 -22.28 4.60 -1.17
N ASN A 330 -21.70 4.43 0.02
CA ASN A 330 -20.77 5.40 0.61
C ASN A 330 -19.29 5.07 0.36
N ILE A 331 -19.01 3.82 -0.05
CA ILE A 331 -17.65 3.33 -0.31
C ILE A 331 -17.24 3.68 -1.74
N ASP A 332 -16.01 4.15 -1.92
CA ASP A 332 -15.42 4.32 -3.25
C ASP A 332 -15.49 2.99 -4.04
N PRO A 333 -16.06 2.98 -5.27
CA PRO A 333 -16.18 1.77 -6.08
C PRO A 333 -14.85 1.03 -6.26
N LYS A 334 -13.72 1.75 -6.31
CA LYS A 334 -12.39 1.14 -6.43
C LYS A 334 -11.98 0.39 -5.16
N VAL A 335 -12.38 0.88 -3.99
CA VAL A 335 -12.13 0.21 -2.71
C VAL A 335 -13.10 -0.95 -2.51
N SER A 336 -14.34 -0.82 -2.96
CA SER A 336 -15.30 -1.92 -3.00
C SER A 336 -14.82 -3.06 -3.90
N GLU A 337 -14.33 -2.76 -5.10
CA GLU A 337 -13.72 -3.75 -5.99
C GLU A 337 -12.49 -4.39 -5.35
N LEU A 338 -11.64 -3.58 -4.69
CA LEU A 338 -10.47 -4.10 -3.99
C LEU A 338 -10.88 -5.01 -2.82
N LEU A 339 -11.87 -4.64 -2.01
CA LEU A 339 -12.41 -5.48 -0.93
C LEU A 339 -13.03 -6.76 -1.47
N LYS A 340 -13.81 -6.67 -2.55
CA LYS A 340 -14.35 -7.84 -3.25
C LYS A 340 -13.22 -8.72 -3.75
N SER A 341 -12.16 -8.17 -4.35
CA SER A 341 -11.00 -8.94 -4.78
C SER A 341 -10.33 -9.63 -3.59
N VAL A 342 -10.02 -8.93 -2.50
CA VAL A 342 -9.33 -9.46 -1.31
C VAL A 342 -10.17 -10.53 -0.59
N LEU A 343 -11.49 -10.34 -0.47
CA LEU A 343 -12.40 -11.27 0.19
C LEU A 343 -12.81 -12.43 -0.75
N CYS A 344 -12.93 -12.20 -2.05
CA CYS A 344 -13.25 -13.23 -3.05
C CYS A 344 -12.03 -13.96 -3.58
N SER A 345 -10.80 -13.50 -3.29
CA SER A 345 -9.50 -14.06 -3.75
C SER A 345 -9.30 -15.55 -3.47
N ARG A 346 -10.26 -16.24 -2.84
CA ARG A 346 -10.30 -17.70 -2.73
C ARG A 346 -11.67 -18.38 -2.78
N ARG A 347 -12.78 -17.65 -3.00
CA ARG A 347 -14.10 -18.30 -3.23
C ARG A 347 -14.32 -18.73 -4.68
N THR A 348 -13.40 -18.43 -5.59
CA THR A 348 -13.44 -18.89 -6.99
C THR A 348 -12.37 -19.96 -7.30
N GLU A 349 -12.31 -21.02 -6.49
CA GLU A 349 -12.03 -22.36 -7.03
C GLU A 349 -13.33 -23.13 -7.35
N SER A 350 -14.45 -22.43 -7.46
CA SER A 350 -15.68 -22.98 -8.03
C SER A 350 -15.64 -22.92 -9.57
N GLY A 351 -14.98 -23.90 -10.19
CA GLY A 351 -15.45 -24.50 -11.44
C GLY A 351 -15.11 -23.83 -12.78
N GLY A 352 -13.88 -23.37 -13.01
CA GLY A 352 -13.40 -23.03 -14.38
C GLY A 352 -13.56 -24.21 -15.35
N ILE A 353 -13.90 -23.92 -16.62
CA ILE A 353 -14.22 -24.92 -17.64
C ILE A 353 -12.93 -25.59 -18.15
N LEU A 354 -11.83 -24.83 -18.18
CA LEU A 354 -10.49 -25.30 -18.57
C LEU A 354 -9.71 -25.82 -17.35
N ARG A 355 -10.14 -26.95 -16.77
CA ARG A 355 -9.37 -27.68 -15.74
C ARG A 355 -8.89 -29.02 -16.29
N ARG A 356 -7.68 -29.42 -15.90
CA ARG A 356 -7.10 -30.74 -16.17
C ARG A 356 -8.05 -31.83 -15.69
N SER A 357 -8.42 -32.75 -16.58
CA SER A 357 -9.16 -33.96 -16.22
C SER A 357 -8.19 -34.93 -15.56
N ASN A 358 -8.36 -35.20 -14.25
CA ASN A 358 -7.58 -36.22 -13.52
C ASN A 358 -8.00 -37.66 -13.90
N LYS A 359 -8.05 -37.99 -15.19
CA LYS A 359 -8.04 -39.40 -15.63
C LYS A 359 -6.59 -39.85 -15.73
N VAL A 360 -6.16 -40.59 -14.72
CA VAL A 360 -4.90 -41.34 -14.73
C VAL A 360 -4.87 -42.23 -15.98
N LYS A 361 -3.90 -41.99 -16.88
CA LYS A 361 -3.50 -42.97 -17.89
C LYS A 361 -1.98 -43.13 -17.86
N HIS A 362 -1.57 -44.32 -17.42
CA HIS A 362 -0.28 -44.91 -17.73
C HIS A 362 -0.21 -45.17 -19.25
N SER A 363 0.71 -44.50 -19.95
CA SER A 363 1.42 -45.03 -21.12
C SER A 363 2.48 -44.03 -21.58
N ILE A 364 3.69 -44.20 -21.07
CA ILE A 364 4.91 -43.52 -21.51
C ILE A 364 5.36 -44.17 -22.82
N GLY A 365 5.68 -43.37 -23.86
CA GLY A 365 6.62 -43.83 -24.88
C GLY A 365 6.44 -43.31 -26.32
N LEU A 366 5.23 -43.21 -26.86
CA LEU A 366 5.06 -43.05 -28.33
C LEU A 366 4.03 -41.99 -28.78
N GLN A 367 3.20 -41.44 -27.88
CA GLN A 367 2.19 -40.42 -28.23
C GLN A 367 2.68 -38.96 -28.14
N GLY A 368 3.84 -38.70 -27.52
CA GLY A 368 4.35 -37.33 -27.35
C GLY A 368 4.78 -36.65 -28.66
N GLU A 369 5.37 -37.41 -29.58
CA GLU A 369 5.81 -36.89 -30.89
C GLU A 369 4.64 -36.56 -31.82
N GLU A 370 3.59 -37.39 -31.85
CA GLU A 370 2.38 -37.10 -32.64
C GLU A 370 1.61 -35.90 -32.07
N ARG A 371 1.53 -35.74 -30.75
CA ARG A 371 0.92 -34.57 -30.09
C ARG A 371 1.67 -33.28 -30.41
N SER A 372 3.01 -33.33 -30.37
CA SER A 372 3.88 -32.19 -30.73
C SER A 372 3.73 -31.81 -32.21
N ARG A 373 3.64 -32.79 -33.11
CA ARG A 373 3.34 -32.55 -34.54
C ARG A 373 1.96 -31.90 -34.73
N LYS A 374 0.91 -32.39 -34.07
CA LYS A 374 -0.45 -31.83 -34.18
C LYS A 374 -0.54 -30.39 -33.65
N TYR A 375 0.12 -30.08 -32.52
CA TYR A 375 0.18 -28.71 -32.00
C TYR A 375 0.99 -27.77 -32.90
N SER A 376 2.04 -28.26 -33.56
CA SER A 376 2.89 -27.44 -34.46
C SER A 376 2.12 -26.74 -35.59
N PHE A 377 0.99 -27.31 -36.02
CA PHE A 377 0.10 -26.72 -37.04
C PHE A 377 -0.66 -25.49 -36.54
N VAL A 378 -1.00 -25.48 -35.24
CA VAL A 378 -1.83 -24.44 -34.62
C VAL A 378 -0.97 -23.42 -33.87
N ARG A 379 0.27 -23.79 -33.52
CA ARG A 379 1.23 -22.94 -32.81
C ARG A 379 1.47 -21.60 -33.51
N GLY A 380 1.32 -20.53 -32.75
CA GLY A 380 1.54 -19.15 -33.18
C GLY A 380 0.41 -18.54 -34.01
N ILE A 381 -0.73 -19.22 -34.21
CA ILE A 381 -1.87 -18.66 -34.96
C ILE A 381 -2.45 -17.42 -34.28
N SER A 382 -2.47 -17.38 -32.95
CA SER A 382 -2.89 -16.22 -32.17
C SER A 382 -1.88 -15.07 -32.29
N GLN A 383 -0.59 -15.40 -32.42
CA GLN A 383 0.50 -14.42 -32.48
C GLN A 383 0.66 -13.76 -33.87
N ARG A 384 0.07 -14.31 -34.93
CA ARG A 384 0.07 -13.73 -36.29
C ARG A 384 -0.72 -12.42 -36.40
N HIS A 385 -1.54 -12.10 -35.40
CA HIS A 385 -2.29 -10.84 -35.31
C HIS A 385 -1.55 -9.74 -34.50
N LYS A 386 -0.26 -9.95 -34.18
CA LYS A 386 0.60 -8.90 -33.61
C LYS A 386 0.89 -7.83 -34.67
N SER A 387 0.07 -6.79 -34.77
CA SER A 387 0.44 -5.56 -35.48
C SER A 387 1.47 -4.78 -34.64
N ILE A 388 2.63 -4.53 -35.24
CA ILE A 388 3.91 -4.08 -34.68
C ILE A 388 3.84 -2.67 -34.04
N MET A 389 4.33 -2.56 -32.80
CA MET A 389 5.42 -1.65 -32.44
C MET A 389 6.35 -2.42 -31.51
N LEU A 390 7.55 -2.75 -31.99
CA LEU A 390 8.63 -3.29 -31.17
C LEU A 390 9.51 -2.13 -30.73
N ASP A 391 9.84 -2.10 -29.45
CA ASP A 391 10.86 -1.23 -28.87
C ASP A 391 12.23 -1.62 -29.50
N PRO A 392 13.05 -0.66 -30.00
CA PRO A 392 14.37 -0.93 -30.56
C PRO A 392 15.27 -1.80 -29.66
N SER A 393 15.05 -1.72 -28.35
CA SER A 393 15.75 -2.49 -27.31
C SER A 393 15.47 -4.00 -27.39
N GLU A 394 14.23 -4.39 -27.69
CA GLU A 394 13.83 -5.80 -27.81
C GLU A 394 14.34 -6.45 -29.11
N VAL A 395 14.47 -5.67 -30.17
CA VAL A 395 14.97 -6.14 -31.47
C VAL A 395 16.45 -6.53 -31.38
N ALA A 396 17.25 -5.80 -30.61
CA ALA A 396 18.65 -6.12 -30.37
C ALA A 396 18.81 -7.45 -29.60
N LEU A 397 18.02 -7.66 -28.54
CA LEU A 397 18.05 -8.87 -27.72
C LEU A 397 17.56 -10.13 -28.48
N MET A 398 16.65 -9.96 -29.43
CA MET A 398 16.20 -11.08 -30.27
C MET A 398 17.21 -11.45 -31.38
N ARG A 399 18.09 -10.52 -31.78
CA ARG A 399 19.15 -10.77 -32.77
C ARG A 399 20.27 -11.62 -32.18
N ASP A 400 20.71 -11.30 -30.96
CA ASP A 400 21.71 -12.08 -30.21
C ASP A 400 21.28 -13.53 -29.93
N ARG A 401 19.97 -13.75 -29.71
CA ARG A 401 19.42 -15.10 -29.51
C ARG A 401 19.33 -15.95 -30.78
N ARG A 402 19.36 -15.34 -31.98
CA ARG A 402 19.38 -16.08 -33.25
C ARG A 402 20.80 -16.39 -33.71
N ASP A 403 21.74 -15.46 -33.53
CA ASP A 403 23.13 -15.64 -33.98
C ASP A 403 23.90 -16.66 -33.11
N SER A 404 23.48 -16.85 -31.86
CA SER A 404 24.00 -17.90 -30.96
C SER A 404 23.57 -19.33 -31.34
N PHE A 405 22.48 -19.49 -32.11
CA PHE A 405 21.97 -20.82 -32.50
C PHE A 405 22.49 -21.28 -33.88
N VAL A 406 22.93 -20.35 -34.74
CA VAL A 406 23.40 -20.65 -36.11
C VAL A 406 24.91 -20.95 -36.15
N SER A 407 25.66 -20.62 -35.09
CA SER A 407 27.13 -20.73 -35.06
C SER A 407 27.68 -22.15 -34.76
N SER A 408 26.86 -23.21 -34.78
CA SER A 408 27.31 -24.60 -34.51
C SER A 408 27.19 -25.56 -35.70
N SER A 409 27.04 -25.06 -36.93
CA SER A 409 27.10 -25.92 -38.12
C SER A 409 27.61 -25.17 -39.37
N SER A 410 28.93 -25.14 -39.58
CA SER A 410 29.56 -25.35 -40.89
C SER A 410 31.09 -25.16 -40.84
N THR A 411 31.79 -26.29 -40.93
CA THR A 411 33.20 -26.43 -41.31
C THR A 411 33.43 -26.02 -42.76
N GLY A 412 34.51 -25.26 -43.07
CA GLY A 412 34.98 -25.13 -44.46
C GLY A 412 35.97 -23.99 -44.79
N ARG A 413 37.26 -24.19 -44.47
CA ARG A 413 38.49 -23.84 -45.24
C ARG A 413 38.49 -22.63 -46.22
N LYS A 414 39.29 -21.57 -45.95
CA LYS A 414 40.61 -21.24 -46.58
C LYS A 414 41.09 -19.78 -46.33
N SER A 415 42.35 -19.66 -45.88
CA SER A 415 43.46 -18.71 -46.22
C SER A 415 43.15 -17.26 -46.64
N SER A 416 43.81 -16.18 -46.20
CA SER A 416 45.23 -15.96 -45.83
C SER A 416 45.47 -14.52 -45.33
N THR A 417 46.49 -14.32 -44.45
CA THR A 417 47.48 -13.20 -44.36
C THR A 417 46.96 -11.75 -44.16
N ASN A 418 47.49 -10.85 -43.31
CA ASN A 418 48.79 -10.67 -42.65
C ASN A 418 48.71 -9.51 -41.61
N THR A 419 49.52 -9.60 -40.53
CA THR A 419 50.37 -8.57 -39.83
C THR A 419 49.86 -7.13 -39.62
N ASP A 420 50.22 -6.34 -38.61
CA ASP A 420 50.89 -6.40 -37.30
C ASP A 420 50.82 -4.94 -36.75
N GLU A 421 51.18 -4.77 -35.47
CA GLU A 421 51.61 -3.51 -34.81
C GLU A 421 50.55 -2.47 -34.38
N GLU A 422 50.78 -1.63 -33.37
CA GLU A 422 51.33 -1.70 -32.01
C GLU A 422 51.08 -0.29 -31.41
N ALA A 423 51.13 -0.15 -30.08
CA ALA A 423 51.47 1.06 -29.33
C ALA A 423 50.46 2.26 -29.22
N THR A 424 49.76 2.28 -28.06
CA THR A 424 49.50 3.46 -27.18
C THR A 424 50.82 4.00 -26.54
N PRO A 425 50.93 5.16 -25.83
CA PRO A 425 49.90 5.82 -24.98
C PRO A 425 49.95 7.37 -24.78
N CYS A 426 49.07 7.86 -23.89
CA CYS A 426 49.10 9.08 -23.06
C CYS A 426 48.46 10.39 -23.56
N SER A 427 47.34 10.82 -22.92
CA SER A 427 47.27 11.93 -21.94
C SER A 427 45.84 12.46 -21.73
N SER A 428 45.62 13.07 -20.57
CA SER A 428 44.38 13.35 -19.80
C SER A 428 43.47 14.50 -20.33
N PRO A 429 42.26 14.72 -19.74
CA PRO A 429 41.05 15.19 -20.43
C PRO A 429 40.74 16.69 -20.27
N PRO A 430 39.66 17.20 -20.91
CA PRO A 430 38.81 18.18 -20.25
C PRO A 430 37.30 17.93 -20.36
N VAL A 431 36.60 18.45 -19.36
CA VAL A 431 35.15 18.51 -19.10
C VAL A 431 34.41 19.36 -20.16
N PRO A 432 33.07 19.17 -20.36
CA PRO A 432 32.21 20.34 -20.15
C PRO A 432 30.82 20.03 -19.52
N LEU A 433 30.38 20.96 -18.67
CA LEU A 433 29.02 21.12 -18.14
C LEU A 433 28.23 22.15 -18.97
N LEU A 434 26.93 21.84 -19.19
CA LEU A 434 25.75 22.73 -19.37
C LEU A 434 25.76 23.74 -20.55
N SER A 435 24.77 23.84 -21.45
CA SER A 435 23.32 24.11 -21.24
C SER A 435 22.57 24.19 -22.63
N PRO A 436 21.31 24.68 -22.79
CA PRO A 436 20.21 23.94 -23.43
C PRO A 436 19.70 24.52 -24.77
N THR A 437 19.17 23.67 -25.67
CA THR A 437 18.28 24.15 -26.75
C THR A 437 17.23 23.10 -27.14
N SER A 438 15.96 23.49 -27.07
CA SER A 438 14.78 22.73 -27.50
C SER A 438 14.60 22.76 -29.04
N PRO A 439 13.48 22.25 -29.60
CA PRO A 439 13.40 21.01 -30.37
C PRO A 439 13.25 21.23 -31.88
N LEU A 440 13.78 20.33 -32.72
CA LEU A 440 13.53 20.35 -34.16
C LEU A 440 12.43 19.36 -34.57
N LEU A 441 11.29 19.93 -34.94
CA LEU A 441 10.25 19.31 -35.78
C LEU A 441 10.79 19.15 -37.20
N LEU A 442 10.76 17.93 -37.74
CA LEU A 442 10.79 17.73 -39.19
C LEU A 442 9.42 17.22 -39.68
N ARG A 443 8.76 18.11 -40.40
CA ARG A 443 7.56 17.89 -41.21
C ARG A 443 8.04 17.57 -42.62
N THR A 444 7.68 16.42 -43.17
CA THR A 444 7.76 16.18 -44.62
C THR A 444 6.42 15.69 -45.13
N SER A 445 5.97 16.40 -46.16
CA SER A 445 4.70 16.35 -46.85
C SER A 445 4.58 15.15 -47.79
N ALA A 446 3.35 14.65 -47.89
CA ALA A 446 2.94 13.58 -48.78
C ALA A 446 3.05 13.95 -50.27
N SER A 447 3.44 12.97 -51.10
CA SER A 447 2.74 12.67 -52.35
C SER A 447 3.06 11.23 -52.81
N GLY A 448 2.11 10.63 -53.52
CA GLY A 448 1.91 9.20 -53.71
C GLY A 448 3.05 8.43 -54.38
N ASN A 449 3.29 7.24 -53.82
CA ASN A 449 3.47 6.00 -54.58
C ASN A 449 3.03 4.84 -53.68
N ARG A 450 1.73 4.55 -53.74
CA ARG A 450 1.22 3.22 -53.38
C ARG A 450 1.53 2.30 -54.56
N LEU A 451 2.10 1.14 -54.25
CA LEU A 451 2.06 -0.17 -54.93
C LEU A 451 3.46 -0.82 -54.99
N ASN A 452 3.50 -2.10 -54.60
CA ASN A 452 4.58 -3.09 -54.79
C ASN A 452 5.65 -3.23 -53.69
N LEU A 453 5.27 -3.39 -52.42
CA LEU A 453 6.14 -4.03 -51.43
C LEU A 453 5.43 -4.87 -50.35
N LEU A 454 4.21 -5.33 -50.65
CA LEU A 454 3.43 -6.23 -49.78
C LEU A 454 3.25 -7.64 -50.35
N ASP A 455 3.80 -7.94 -51.54
CA ASP A 455 3.53 -9.21 -52.23
C ASP A 455 4.54 -10.35 -51.96
N ASN A 456 5.62 -10.13 -51.20
CA ASN A 456 6.68 -11.15 -51.07
C ASN A 456 6.90 -11.75 -49.67
N ALA A 457 5.99 -11.52 -48.72
CA ALA A 457 6.03 -12.20 -47.41
C ALA A 457 4.78 -13.06 -47.11
N ASN A 458 3.80 -13.10 -48.02
CA ASN A 458 2.60 -13.93 -47.94
C ASN A 458 2.71 -15.12 -48.90
N ASN A 459 3.54 -16.13 -48.59
CA ASN A 459 3.36 -17.52 -49.09
C ASN A 459 4.52 -18.46 -48.69
N LYS A 460 4.68 -18.79 -47.40
CA LYS A 460 5.46 -19.99 -47.04
C LYS A 460 4.79 -20.99 -46.10
N TYR A 461 3.58 -20.73 -45.62
CA TYR A 461 2.70 -21.77 -45.07
C TYR A 461 1.29 -21.49 -45.56
N GLY A 462 0.99 -22.08 -46.72
CA GLY A 462 -0.26 -21.89 -47.43
C GLY A 462 -1.45 -22.39 -46.62
N THR A 463 -2.56 -21.70 -46.84
CA THR A 463 -3.96 -22.02 -46.50
C THR A 463 -4.46 -23.37 -47.04
N LYS A 464 -3.57 -24.32 -47.36
CA LYS A 464 -3.92 -25.64 -47.92
C LYS A 464 -3.95 -26.79 -46.90
N ASP A 465 -3.41 -26.62 -45.68
CA ASP A 465 -3.32 -27.71 -44.69
C ASP A 465 -4.30 -27.58 -43.49
N LEU A 466 -5.25 -26.64 -43.54
CA LEU A 466 -6.23 -26.42 -42.46
C LEU A 466 -7.26 -27.56 -42.30
N ASN A 467 -7.33 -28.47 -43.28
CA ASN A 467 -8.31 -29.56 -43.32
C ASN A 467 -7.85 -30.86 -42.62
N GLU A 468 -6.59 -30.99 -42.20
CA GLU A 468 -6.04 -32.27 -41.70
C GLU A 468 -6.13 -32.49 -40.18
N VAL A 469 -6.45 -31.46 -39.37
CA VAL A 469 -6.49 -31.60 -37.90
C VAL A 469 -7.93 -31.80 -37.41
N ASP A 470 -8.19 -32.93 -36.74
CA ASP A 470 -9.47 -33.22 -36.10
C ASP A 470 -9.69 -32.30 -34.89
N CYS A 471 -10.84 -31.63 -34.85
CA CYS A 471 -11.18 -30.69 -33.79
C CYS A 471 -11.35 -31.37 -32.42
N LYS A 472 -11.67 -32.67 -32.39
CA LYS A 472 -11.80 -33.44 -31.15
C LYS A 472 -10.46 -33.63 -30.43
N ASP A 473 -9.39 -33.88 -31.18
CA ASP A 473 -8.04 -34.03 -30.65
C ASP A 473 -7.52 -32.73 -30.03
N LEU A 474 -7.85 -31.59 -30.63
CA LEU A 474 -7.49 -30.26 -30.11
C LEU A 474 -8.26 -29.91 -28.83
N VAL A 475 -9.52 -30.34 -28.72
CA VAL A 475 -10.33 -30.20 -27.50
C VAL A 475 -9.77 -31.07 -26.37
N GLU A 476 -9.25 -32.26 -26.67
CA GLU A 476 -8.54 -33.10 -25.69
C GLU A 476 -7.20 -32.48 -25.27
N MET A 477 -6.44 -31.90 -26.21
CA MET A 477 -5.21 -31.16 -25.90
C MET A 477 -5.47 -29.92 -25.03
N LEU A 478 -6.57 -29.20 -25.28
CA LEU A 478 -6.98 -28.05 -24.48
C LEU A 478 -7.23 -28.41 -23.00
N LEU A 479 -7.67 -29.65 -22.71
CA LEU A 479 -7.83 -30.17 -21.35
C LEU A 479 -6.51 -30.53 -20.68
N ASP A 480 -5.49 -30.91 -21.46
CA ASP A 480 -4.19 -31.34 -20.94
C ASP A 480 -3.22 -30.16 -20.72
N THR A 481 -3.42 -29.05 -21.42
CA THR A 481 -2.48 -27.92 -21.46
C THR A 481 -2.73 -26.87 -20.37
N GLU A 482 -1.67 -26.49 -19.64
CA GLU A 482 -1.71 -25.42 -18.61
C GLU A 482 -1.16 -24.06 -19.13
N ILE A 483 -0.56 -24.04 -20.32
CA ILE A 483 0.07 -22.86 -20.91
C ILE A 483 -1.00 -22.02 -21.63
N LEU A 484 -1.19 -20.77 -21.20
CA LEU A 484 -2.20 -19.87 -21.76
C LEU A 484 -2.01 -19.55 -23.25
N GLU A 485 -0.77 -19.48 -23.73
CA GLU A 485 -0.49 -19.22 -25.15
C GLU A 485 -0.97 -20.37 -26.04
N GLU A 486 -0.77 -21.60 -25.59
CA GLU A 486 -1.20 -22.79 -26.30
C GLU A 486 -2.71 -22.94 -26.27
N GLN A 487 -3.34 -22.65 -25.13
CA GLN A 487 -4.80 -22.55 -25.03
C GLN A 487 -5.34 -21.49 -26.01
N ALA A 488 -4.66 -20.35 -26.14
CA ALA A 488 -5.06 -19.27 -27.04
C ALA A 488 -4.96 -19.68 -28.51
N ASP A 489 -3.87 -20.36 -28.89
CA ASP A 489 -3.67 -20.87 -30.25
C ASP A 489 -4.74 -21.91 -30.62
N ILE A 490 -5.01 -22.86 -29.71
CA ILE A 490 -6.04 -23.90 -29.91
C ILE A 490 -7.44 -23.29 -30.02
N VAL A 491 -7.80 -22.39 -29.10
CA VAL A 491 -9.12 -21.73 -29.10
C VAL A 491 -9.28 -20.84 -30.34
N GLN A 492 -8.23 -20.17 -30.79
CA GLN A 492 -8.24 -19.37 -32.03
C GLN A 492 -8.50 -20.23 -33.27
N TYR A 493 -7.87 -21.40 -33.34
CA TYR A 493 -8.12 -22.33 -34.44
C TYR A 493 -9.57 -22.85 -34.43
N LEU A 494 -10.09 -23.21 -33.25
CA LEU A 494 -11.48 -23.63 -33.10
C LEU A 494 -12.48 -22.53 -33.49
N TRP A 495 -12.17 -21.27 -33.13
CA TRP A 495 -12.95 -20.10 -33.51
C TRP A 495 -13.00 -19.90 -35.04
N LEU A 496 -11.86 -20.04 -35.72
CA LEU A 496 -11.77 -19.89 -37.18
C LEU A 496 -12.46 -21.02 -37.96
N LYS A 497 -12.36 -22.27 -37.49
CA LYS A 497 -12.85 -23.45 -38.23
C LYS A 497 -14.34 -23.75 -37.99
N GLN A 498 -14.85 -23.55 -36.76
CA GLN A 498 -16.21 -23.95 -36.38
C GLN A 498 -17.11 -22.80 -35.91
N GLY A 499 -16.54 -21.60 -35.73
CA GLY A 499 -17.28 -20.40 -35.33
C GLY A 499 -17.48 -20.26 -33.82
N SER A 500 -17.95 -19.09 -33.40
CA SER A 500 -18.07 -18.67 -32.00
C SER A 500 -19.11 -19.46 -31.18
N ASN A 501 -20.14 -19.98 -31.85
CA ASN A 501 -21.26 -20.69 -31.24
C ASN A 501 -21.08 -22.22 -31.20
N TRP A 502 -19.93 -22.74 -31.64
CA TRP A 502 -19.69 -24.18 -31.64
C TRP A 502 -19.55 -24.71 -30.22
N ASP A 503 -20.34 -25.73 -29.86
CA ASP A 503 -20.27 -26.40 -28.56
C ASP A 503 -19.14 -27.44 -28.57
N THR A 504 -18.11 -27.16 -27.78
CA THR A 504 -16.92 -28.01 -27.65
C THR A 504 -17.19 -29.29 -26.85
N LYS A 505 -18.33 -29.38 -26.14
CA LYS A 505 -18.67 -30.49 -25.23
C LYS A 505 -17.52 -30.86 -24.30
N LEU A 506 -16.73 -29.86 -23.89
CA LEU A 506 -15.47 -30.04 -23.16
C LEU A 506 -15.74 -30.81 -21.85
N GLY A 507 -15.05 -31.95 -21.67
CA GLY A 507 -15.16 -32.77 -20.46
C GLY A 507 -16.55 -33.39 -20.21
N GLY A 508 -17.41 -33.51 -21.23
CA GLY A 508 -18.76 -34.08 -21.09
C GLY A 508 -19.82 -33.10 -20.58
N ARG A 509 -19.51 -31.81 -20.47
CA ARG A 509 -20.48 -30.75 -20.16
C ARG A 509 -21.12 -30.25 -21.45
N ALA A 510 -22.45 -30.24 -21.52
CA ALA A 510 -23.17 -29.58 -22.60
C ALA A 510 -23.13 -28.05 -22.41
N GLU A 511 -23.15 -27.29 -23.52
CA GLU A 511 -23.19 -25.81 -23.56
C GLU A 511 -21.87 -25.05 -23.32
N VAL A 512 -20.72 -25.66 -23.62
CA VAL A 512 -19.42 -24.95 -23.59
C VAL A 512 -19.09 -24.46 -25.00
N THR A 513 -19.58 -23.26 -25.33
CA THR A 513 -19.28 -22.63 -26.61
C THR A 513 -17.84 -22.13 -26.66
N VAL A 514 -17.25 -22.09 -27.86
CA VAL A 514 -15.92 -21.49 -28.08
C VAL A 514 -15.87 -20.05 -27.55
N ARG A 515 -16.97 -19.30 -27.62
CA ARG A 515 -17.11 -17.98 -27.00
C ARG A 515 -16.89 -17.96 -25.49
N LYS A 516 -17.48 -18.90 -24.74
CA LYS A 516 -17.25 -19.01 -23.28
C LYS A 516 -15.78 -19.34 -22.97
N LEU A 517 -15.12 -20.14 -23.81
CA LEU A 517 -13.69 -20.44 -23.67
C LEU A 517 -12.81 -19.21 -23.90
N VAL A 518 -13.13 -18.38 -24.90
CA VAL A 518 -12.43 -17.09 -25.12
C VAL A 518 -12.68 -16.12 -23.97
N GLU A 519 -13.88 -16.10 -23.38
CA GLU A 519 -14.19 -15.27 -22.21
C GLU A 519 -13.41 -15.71 -20.96
N GLU A 520 -13.30 -17.01 -20.70
CA GLU A 520 -12.45 -17.54 -19.63
C GLU A 520 -10.97 -17.23 -19.87
N LEU A 521 -10.51 -17.34 -21.12
CA LEU A 521 -9.13 -17.04 -21.49
C LEU A 521 -8.82 -15.55 -21.38
N TYR A 522 -9.77 -14.67 -21.73
CA TYR A 522 -9.70 -13.22 -21.48
C TYR A 522 -9.56 -12.91 -19.99
N GLN A 523 -10.39 -13.54 -19.14
CA GLN A 523 -10.29 -13.35 -17.69
C GLN A 523 -8.94 -13.83 -17.14
N LYS A 524 -8.46 -15.01 -17.55
CA LYS A 524 -7.14 -15.53 -17.15
C LYS A 524 -6.01 -14.62 -17.62
N ALA A 525 -6.07 -14.10 -18.84
CA ALA A 525 -5.09 -13.15 -19.38
C ALA A 525 -5.05 -11.82 -18.61
N CYS A 526 -6.22 -11.32 -18.15
CA CYS A 526 -6.29 -10.15 -17.28
C CYS A 526 -5.65 -10.39 -15.92
N HIS A 527 -5.90 -11.55 -15.31
CA HIS A 527 -5.30 -11.92 -14.01
C HIS A 527 -3.78 -12.06 -14.10
N GLN A 528 -3.26 -12.65 -15.19
CA GLN A 528 -1.81 -12.83 -15.41
C GLN A 528 -1.12 -11.62 -16.08
N ARG A 529 -1.86 -10.53 -16.37
CA ARG A 529 -1.36 -9.31 -17.02
C ARG A 529 -0.67 -9.53 -18.39
N LEU A 530 -1.11 -10.52 -19.16
CA LEU A 530 -0.61 -10.79 -20.51
C LEU A 530 -1.30 -9.87 -21.53
N TRP A 531 -0.85 -8.63 -21.64
CA TRP A 531 -1.51 -7.57 -22.41
C TRP A 531 -1.76 -7.86 -23.89
N TRP A 532 -0.89 -8.64 -24.53
CA TRP A 532 -1.08 -9.04 -25.92
C TRP A 532 -2.28 -9.99 -26.06
N LEU A 533 -2.41 -10.91 -25.10
CA LEU A 533 -3.46 -11.92 -25.07
C LEU A 533 -4.81 -11.32 -24.68
N VAL A 534 -4.80 -10.32 -23.78
CA VAL A 534 -5.98 -9.49 -23.46
C VAL A 534 -6.49 -8.78 -24.71
N ARG A 535 -5.60 -8.14 -25.49
CA ARG A 535 -5.98 -7.47 -26.74
C ARG A 535 -6.51 -8.44 -27.79
N HIS A 536 -5.86 -9.59 -27.94
CA HIS A 536 -6.29 -10.65 -28.87
C HIS A 536 -7.69 -11.19 -28.52
N THR A 537 -7.90 -11.57 -27.26
CA THR A 537 -9.20 -12.10 -26.80
C THR A 537 -10.30 -11.03 -26.72
N ALA A 538 -9.97 -9.79 -26.41
CA ALA A 538 -10.91 -8.66 -26.51
C ALA A 538 -11.33 -8.41 -27.96
N GLY A 539 -10.39 -8.52 -28.91
CA GLY A 539 -10.66 -8.40 -30.35
C GLY A 539 -11.60 -9.51 -30.84
N LEU A 540 -11.38 -10.76 -30.44
CA LEU A 540 -12.29 -11.87 -30.77
C LEU A 540 -13.71 -11.68 -30.20
N LEU A 541 -13.80 -11.11 -29.00
CA LEU A 541 -15.07 -10.84 -28.33
C LEU A 541 -15.72 -9.53 -28.76
N ASN A 542 -15.10 -8.75 -29.67
CA ASN A 542 -15.51 -7.40 -30.05
C ASN A 542 -15.84 -6.49 -28.85
N LYS A 543 -15.04 -6.58 -27.77
CA LYS A 543 -15.24 -5.75 -26.59
C LYS A 543 -14.77 -4.32 -26.87
N VAL A 544 -15.67 -3.36 -26.80
CA VAL A 544 -15.36 -1.93 -26.88
C VAL A 544 -15.27 -1.35 -25.47
N THR A 545 -14.18 -0.66 -25.16
CA THR A 545 -14.04 0.11 -23.92
C THR A 545 -14.49 1.55 -24.15
N GLU A 546 -15.57 1.99 -23.50
CA GLU A 546 -16.09 3.37 -23.57
C GLU A 546 -15.11 4.43 -23.02
N SER A 547 -14.06 4.01 -22.30
CA SER A 547 -13.10 4.90 -21.64
C SER A 547 -11.98 5.43 -22.55
N LEU A 548 -11.81 4.90 -23.78
CA LEU A 548 -10.75 5.33 -24.72
C LEU A 548 -11.25 6.31 -25.79
N THR A 549 -12.56 6.53 -25.93
CA THR A 549 -13.12 7.51 -26.88
C THR A 549 -13.04 8.95 -26.37
N ASN A 550 -12.77 9.17 -25.09
CA ASN A 550 -12.71 10.51 -24.50
C ASN A 550 -11.29 11.12 -24.45
N VAL A 551 -10.28 10.49 -25.07
CA VAL A 551 -8.88 10.98 -25.02
C VAL A 551 -8.28 11.29 -26.39
N SER A 552 -9.06 11.25 -27.48
CA SER A 552 -8.56 11.71 -28.78
C SER A 552 -9.53 12.69 -29.43
N ILE A 553 -9.01 13.88 -29.73
CA ILE A 553 -9.60 14.94 -30.58
C ILE A 553 -10.41 16.01 -29.80
N LEU A 554 -9.69 16.91 -29.12
CA LEU A 554 -10.08 18.32 -29.05
C LEU A 554 -9.22 19.09 -30.05
N PRO A 555 -9.74 19.47 -31.24
CA PRO A 555 -9.15 20.54 -32.01
C PRO A 555 -9.62 21.85 -31.38
N SER A 556 -8.66 22.63 -30.90
CA SER A 556 -8.84 24.04 -30.60
C SER A 556 -9.29 24.79 -31.85
N GLU A 557 -10.60 25.00 -32.02
CA GLU A 557 -11.12 26.01 -32.93
C GLU A 557 -11.27 27.33 -32.16
N LYS A 558 -10.37 28.26 -32.48
CA LYS A 558 -10.62 29.70 -32.38
C LYS A 558 -11.81 30.04 -33.27
N LYS A 559 -12.82 30.72 -32.73
CA LYS A 559 -13.63 31.68 -33.47
C LYS A 559 -13.78 32.97 -32.65
N ILE A 560 -13.80 34.04 -33.42
CA ILE A 560 -13.70 35.48 -33.13
C ILE A 560 -14.62 35.95 -32.02
#